data_AF-A0A7Y3UE76-F1
#
_entry.id   AF-A0A7Y3UE76-F1
#
_cell.length_a   1.000
_cell.length_b   1.000
_cell.length_c   1.000
_cell.angle_alpha   90.00
_cell.angle_beta   90.00
_cell.angle_gamma   90.00
#
_symmetry.space_group_name_H-M   'P 1'
#
loop_
_entity.id
_entity.type
_entity.pdbx_description
1 polymer ?
#
loop_
_entity_poly.entity_id
_entity_poly.type
_entity_poly.pdbx_seq_one_letter_code
_entity_poly.pdbx_strand_id
1 'polypeptide(L)' 'MNNTSTNVSNHYILDTQDSDLLINISGYTSGIYSVSLVVDGVYRDFKTFTIY' A
#
# COMPACT_ATOMS: atom_id res chain seq x y z
N MET A 1 -2.42 -32.90 14.07
CA MET A 1 -2.32 -31.42 14.04
C MET A 1 -1.64 -31.05 12.74
N ASN A 2 -2.37 -30.46 11.80
CA ASN A 2 -1.83 -30.12 10.48
C ASN A 2 -1.42 -28.65 10.51
N ASN A 3 -0.12 -28.40 10.73
CA ASN A 3 0.44 -27.06 10.81
C ASN A 3 1.18 -26.77 9.49
N THR A 4 0.42 -26.61 8.41
CA THR A 4 0.95 -26.13 7.13
C THR A 4 1.10 -24.61 7.22
N SER A 5 2.17 -24.15 7.86
CA SER A 5 2.68 -22.79 7.67
C SER A 5 3.13 -22.68 6.22
N THR A 6 2.23 -22.23 5.36
CA THR A 6 2.58 -21.87 3.99
C THR A 6 3.47 -20.63 4.09
N ASN A 7 4.79 -20.82 4.08
CA ASN A 7 5.80 -19.77 3.86
C ASN A 7 5.68 -19.22 2.43
N VAL A 8 4.48 -18.77 2.05
CA VAL A 8 4.25 -18.02 0.83
C VAL A 8 4.62 -16.60 1.19
N SER A 9 5.89 -16.22 0.96
CA SER A 9 6.16 -14.80 0.75
C SER A 9 5.47 -14.45 -0.55
N ASN A 10 4.35 -13.74 -0.45
CA ASN A 10 3.87 -13.02 -1.60
C ASN A 10 4.90 -11.91 -1.85
N HIS A 11 5.83 -12.13 -2.77
CA HIS A 11 6.70 -11.08 -3.28
C HIS A 11 5.82 -10.12 -4.08
N TYR A 12 5.09 -9.25 -3.38
CA TYR A 12 4.40 -8.14 -3.98
C TYR A 12 5.47 -7.15 -4.44
N ILE A 13 5.75 -7.14 -5.74
CA ILE A 13 6.45 -6.02 -6.36
C ILE A 13 5.39 -4.94 -6.51
N LEU A 14 5.51 -3.87 -5.73
CA LEU A 14 4.83 -2.62 -6.06
C LEU A 14 5.57 -2.07 -7.28
N ASP A 15 5.06 -2.40 -8.47
CA ASP A 15 5.63 -1.87 -9.69
C ASP A 15 5.38 -0.36 -9.70
N THR A 16 6.48 0.40 -9.62
CA THR A 16 6.43 1.86 -9.62
C THR A 16 6.41 2.44 -11.03
N GLN A 17 6.55 1.58 -12.06
CA GLN A 17 6.53 1.94 -13.48
C GLN A 17 5.18 1.63 -14.14
N ASP A 18 4.36 0.78 -13.53
CA ASP A 18 3.01 0.48 -14.00
C ASP A 18 2.01 1.47 -13.39
N SER A 19 1.22 2.14 -14.24
CA SER A 19 0.33 3.23 -13.84
C SER A 19 -1.10 2.77 -13.60
N ASP A 20 -1.31 1.51 -13.23
CA ASP A 20 -2.64 1.03 -12.89
C ASP A 20 -3.12 1.75 -11.62
N LEU A 21 -4.25 2.44 -11.75
CA LEU A 21 -4.82 3.30 -10.71
C LEU A 21 -5.23 2.46 -9.48
N LEU A 22 -4.32 2.32 -8.51
CA LEU A 22 -4.55 1.44 -7.35
C LEU A 22 -5.49 2.05 -6.29
N ILE A 23 -5.67 3.39 -6.26
CA ILE A 23 -6.45 4.10 -5.23
C ILE A 23 -7.31 5.21 -5.87
N ASN A 24 -8.63 5.13 -5.71
CA ASN A 24 -9.57 6.19 -6.10
C ASN A 24 -9.78 7.17 -4.94
N ILE A 25 -9.45 8.44 -5.15
CA ILE A 25 -9.55 9.52 -4.16
C ILE A 25 -10.67 10.54 -4.43
N SER A 26 -11.56 10.29 -5.39
CA SER A 26 -12.55 11.28 -5.85
C SER A 26 -13.59 11.70 -4.79
N GLY A 27 -13.71 10.96 -3.68
CA GLY A 27 -14.65 11.26 -2.59
C GLY A 27 -14.01 11.98 -1.39
N TYR A 28 -12.70 12.22 -1.40
CA TYR A 28 -12.01 12.86 -0.30
C TYR A 28 -12.07 14.38 -0.44
N THR A 29 -12.25 15.08 0.68
CA THR A 29 -12.21 16.54 0.73
C THR A 29 -10.80 17.07 0.43
N SER A 30 -10.70 18.34 0.03
CA SER A 30 -9.40 19.00 -0.14
C SER A 30 -8.56 18.93 1.13
N GLY A 31 -7.29 18.57 1.04
CA GLY A 31 -6.42 18.39 2.20
C GLY A 31 -5.10 17.68 1.88
N ILE A 32 -4.27 17.53 2.91
CA ILE A 32 -3.00 16.79 2.85
C ILE A 32 -3.25 15.37 3.36
N TYR A 33 -2.88 14.38 2.56
CA TYR A 33 -3.05 12.96 2.86
C TYR A 33 -1.72 12.20 2.74
N SER A 34 -1.57 11.13 3.50
CA SER A 34 -0.43 10.23 3.41
C SER A 34 -0.90 8.78 3.30
N VAL A 35 -0.30 8.02 2.39
CA VAL A 35 -0.47 6.57 2.27
C VAL A 35 0.81 5.92 2.77
N SER A 36 0.69 4.99 3.72
CA SER A 36 1.84 4.30 4.32
C SER A 36 1.81 2.80 3.97
N LEU A 37 2.97 2.27 3.59
CA LEU A 37 3.21 0.84 3.43
C LEU A 37 3.64 0.24 4.77
N VAL A 38 2.84 -0.69 5.30
CA VAL A 38 3.15 -1.43 6.53
C VAL A 38 3.31 -2.90 6.19
N VAL A 39 4.44 -3.50 6.58
CA VAL A 39 4.75 -4.92 6.38
C VAL A 39 5.14 -5.51 7.72
N ASP A 40 4.43 -6.57 8.14
CA ASP A 40 4.61 -7.24 9.43
C ASP A 40 4.52 -6.29 10.64
N GLY A 41 3.59 -5.32 10.58
CA GLY A 41 3.41 -4.32 11.63
C GLY A 41 4.48 -3.23 11.67
N VAL A 42 5.42 -3.23 10.73
CA VAL A 42 6.50 -2.24 10.63
C VAL A 42 6.26 -1.32 9.43
N TYR A 43 6.36 -0.01 9.65
CA TYR A 43 6.34 0.98 8.57
C TYR A 43 7.55 0.81 7.66
N ARG A 44 7.30 0.65 6.36
CA ARG A 44 8.34 0.47 5.34
C ARG A 44 8.53 1.70 4.47
N ASP A 45 7.43 2.36 4.13
CA ASP A 45 7.46 3.56 3.29
C ASP A 45 6.18 4.39 3.47
N PHE A 46 6.19 5.64 3.01
CA PHE A 46 5.00 6.46 2.90
C PHE A 46 5.11 7.47 1.76
N LYS A 47 3.96 7.87 1.20
CA LYS A 47 3.85 8.94 0.22
C LYS A 47 2.79 9.94 0.65
N THR A 48 3.17 11.22 0.68
CA THR A 48 2.26 12.33 0.98
C THR A 48 1.84 13.02 -0.31
N PHE A 49 0.56 13.37 -0.41
CA PHE A 49 -0.01 14.08 -1.54
C PHE A 49 -1.10 15.05 -1.07
N THR A 50 -1.39 16.04 -1.91
CA THR A 50 -2.44 17.03 -1.68
C THR A 50 -3.60 16.77 -2.61
N ILE A 51 -4.81 16.77 -2.07
CA ILE A 51 -6.06 16.81 -2.82
C ILE A 51 -6.53 18.27 -2.85
N TYR A 52 -6.83 18.78 -4.03
CA TYR A 52 -7.32 20.14 -4.27
C TYR A 52 -8.80 20.12 -4.62
#